data_AF-A0A1A9ASC9-F1
#
_entry.id   AF-A0A1A9ASC9-F1
#
_cell.length_a   1.000
_cell.length_b   1.000
_cell.length_c   1.000
_cell.angle_alpha   90.00
_cell.angle_beta   90.00
_cell.angle_gamma   90.00
#
_symmetry.space_group_name_H-M   'P 1'
#
loop_
_entity.id
_entity.type
_entity.pdbx_description
1 polymer ?
#
loop_
_entity_poly.entity_id
_entity_poly.type
_entity_poly.pdbx_seq_one_letter_code
_entity_poly.pdbx_strand_id
1 'polypeptide(L)'
;MDDDYDNISGLTSIRCYNQLDEDSFSSGNYQECSQFNNDSDGYSEPCLLCLSLTGNLKNYKKLDYFEELNSHKCNYLNLWAYYRLSKLQGEEYQKMRKFIIDHWYNYIPNET
;
A
#
# COMPACT_ATOMS: atom_id res chain seq x y z
N MET A 1 13.18 -29.09 17.58
CA MET A 1 13.43 -27.66 17.39
C MET A 1 12.66 -27.35 16.12
N ASP A 2 11.43 -26.86 16.25
CA ASP A 2 10.71 -26.35 15.08
C ASP A 2 11.39 -25.02 14.72
N ASP A 3 11.81 -24.90 13.46
CA ASP A 3 12.51 -23.73 12.95
C ASP A 3 11.54 -22.54 12.85
N ASP A 4 11.41 -21.80 13.95
CA ASP A 4 10.72 -20.49 14.02
C ASP A 4 11.35 -19.42 13.09
N TYR A 5 12.46 -19.75 12.40
CA TYR A 5 13.13 -18.89 11.43
C TYR A 5 12.39 -18.77 10.08
N ASP A 6 11.44 -19.65 9.79
CA ASP A 6 10.64 -19.58 8.55
C ASP A 6 9.36 -18.74 8.71
N ASN A 7 9.13 -18.15 9.89
CA ASN A 7 7.91 -17.37 10.12
C ASN A 7 8.04 -15.95 9.54
N ILE A 8 7.79 -15.84 8.23
CA ILE A 8 7.83 -14.59 7.44
C ILE A 8 7.01 -13.46 8.10
N SER A 9 5.96 -13.79 8.88
CA SER A 9 5.14 -12.80 9.59
C SER A 9 5.91 -12.04 10.68
N GLY A 10 7.03 -12.56 11.17
CA GLY A 10 7.89 -11.92 12.16
C GLY A 10 8.89 -10.92 11.58
N LEU A 11 9.01 -10.82 10.24
CA LEU A 11 9.95 -9.91 9.61
C LEU A 11 9.55 -8.45 9.84
N THR A 12 10.53 -7.61 10.22
CA THR A 12 10.33 -6.17 10.41
C THR A 12 9.71 -5.51 9.18
N SER A 13 10.10 -5.94 7.96
CA SER A 13 9.52 -5.43 6.72
C SER A 13 8.01 -5.71 6.60
N ILE A 14 7.55 -6.90 7.00
CA ILE A 14 6.13 -7.26 6.97
C ILE A 14 5.36 -6.44 8.01
N ARG A 15 5.90 -6.25 9.21
CA ARG A 15 5.27 -5.39 10.23
C ARG A 15 5.08 -3.96 9.72
N CYS A 16 6.12 -3.38 9.11
CA CYS A 16 6.05 -2.04 8.52
C CYS A 16 5.10 -1.96 7.33
N TYR A 17 4.99 -3.01 6.51
CA TYR A 17 4.01 -3.07 5.42
C TYR A 17 2.57 -3.13 5.94
N ASN A 18 2.33 -3.79 7.08
CA ASN A 18 1.02 -3.78 7.71
C ASN A 18 0.68 -2.39 8.26
N GLN A 19 1.65 -1.67 8.84
CA GLN A 19 1.46 -0.26 9.24
C GLN A 19 1.05 0.61 8.06
N LEU A 20 1.68 0.41 6.89
CA LEU A 20 1.29 1.09 5.65
C LEU A 20 -0.15 0.77 5.19
N ASP A 21 -0.68 -0.41 5.50
CA ASP A 21 -2.06 -0.73 5.18
C ASP A 21 -3.05 -0.06 6.15
N GLU A 22 -2.66 0.12 7.42
CA GLU A 22 -3.56 0.54 8.49
C GLU A 22 -3.52 2.06 8.74
N ASP A 23 -2.33 2.64 8.87
CA ASP A 23 -2.13 3.98 9.46
C ASP A 23 -2.82 5.08 8.65
N SER A 24 -2.83 4.94 7.32
CA SER A 24 -3.44 5.93 6.43
C SER A 24 -4.69 5.44 5.73
N PHE A 25 -5.21 4.25 6.07
CA PHE A 25 -6.40 3.67 5.44
C PHE A 25 -7.60 4.62 5.45
N SER A 26 -7.88 5.21 6.61
CA SER A 26 -9.01 6.14 6.82
C SER A 26 -8.86 7.45 6.04
N SER A 27 -7.64 7.77 5.59
CA SER A 27 -7.36 8.95 4.78
C SER A 27 -7.46 8.67 3.27
N GLY A 28 -7.70 7.42 2.87
CA GLY A 28 -7.80 6.97 1.50
C GLY A 28 -8.97 7.60 0.73
N ASN A 29 -8.84 7.63 -0.60
CA ASN A 29 -9.85 8.18 -1.49
C ASN A 29 -10.96 7.16 -1.76
N TYR A 30 -11.97 7.10 -0.88
CA TYR A 30 -13.08 6.14 -1.02
C TYR A 30 -13.82 6.27 -2.35
N GLN A 31 -14.05 7.49 -2.83
CA GLN A 31 -14.77 7.72 -4.08
C GLN A 31 -14.04 7.05 -5.26
N GLU A 32 -12.73 7.26 -5.35
CA GLU A 32 -11.90 6.67 -6.40
C GLU A 32 -11.72 5.16 -6.20
N CYS A 33 -11.53 4.70 -4.96
CA CYS A 33 -11.28 3.29 -4.67
C CYS A 33 -12.53 2.41 -4.76
N SER A 34 -13.72 2.99 -4.71
CA SER A 34 -14.99 2.26 -4.88
C SER A 34 -15.08 1.51 -6.22
N GLN A 35 -14.35 1.94 -7.25
CA GLN A 35 -14.29 1.24 -8.54
C GLN A 35 -13.70 -0.18 -8.46
N PHE A 36 -13.00 -0.48 -7.36
CA PHE A 36 -12.40 -1.78 -7.08
C PHE A 36 -13.24 -2.66 -6.16
N ASN A 37 -14.34 -2.14 -5.59
CA ASN A 37 -15.24 -2.97 -4.81
C ASN A 37 -15.87 -4.04 -5.71
N ASN A 38 -16.05 -5.22 -5.12
CA ASN A 38 -16.86 -6.29 -5.68
C ASN A 38 -18.26 -6.25 -5.04
N ASP A 39 -19.22 -6.96 -5.62
CA ASP A 39 -20.61 -7.02 -5.13
C ASP A 39 -20.78 -7.75 -3.78
N SER A 40 -19.68 -8.07 -3.08
CA SER A 40 -19.71 -8.72 -1.77
C SER A 40 -19.74 -7.72 -0.63
N ASP A 41 -20.27 -8.14 0.52
CA ASP A 41 -20.23 -7.36 1.75
C ASP A 41 -18.78 -7.17 2.22
N GLY A 42 -18.25 -5.96 2.03
CA GLY A 42 -16.92 -5.56 2.50
C GLY A 42 -16.04 -4.96 1.40
N TYR A 43 -14.81 -4.61 1.76
CA TYR A 43 -13.81 -4.14 0.81
C TYR A 43 -13.10 -5.34 0.18
N SER A 44 -13.03 -5.36 -1.15
CA SER A 44 -12.17 -6.29 -1.89
C SER A 44 -10.68 -6.01 -1.59
N GLU A 45 -9.80 -7.00 -1.81
CA GLU A 45 -8.35 -6.80 -1.66
C GLU A 45 -7.82 -5.64 -2.54
N PRO A 46 -8.25 -5.49 -3.82
CA PRO A 46 -7.87 -4.34 -4.61
C PRO A 46 -8.39 -3.01 -4.02
N CYS A 47 -9.59 -2.97 -3.46
CA CYS A 47 -10.10 -1.76 -2.83
C CYS A 47 -9.29 -1.39 -1.59
N LEU A 48 -8.95 -2.37 -0.74
CA LEU A 48 -8.10 -2.16 0.44
C LEU A 48 -6.73 -1.59 0.05
N LEU A 49 -6.10 -2.14 -1.00
CA LEU A 49 -4.83 -1.63 -1.52
C LEU A 49 -4.97 -0.20 -2.06
N CYS A 50 -6.04 0.10 -2.80
CA CYS A 50 -6.29 1.45 -3.29
C CYS A 50 -6.42 2.47 -2.14
N LEU A 51 -7.21 2.14 -1.11
CA LEU A 51 -7.43 3.01 0.05
C LEU A 51 -6.11 3.27 0.80
N SER A 52 -5.34 2.21 1.02
CA SER A 52 -4.02 2.30 1.65
C SER A 52 -3.06 3.16 0.81
N LEU A 53 -3.01 2.95 -0.51
CA LEU A 53 -2.11 3.69 -1.40
C LEU A 53 -2.45 5.18 -1.40
N THR A 54 -3.70 5.53 -1.68
CA THR A 54 -4.14 6.93 -1.75
C THR A 54 -4.01 7.63 -0.40
N GLY A 55 -4.26 6.92 0.70
CA GLY A 55 -4.03 7.41 2.06
C GLY A 55 -2.55 7.70 2.34
N ASN A 56 -1.67 6.74 2.03
CA ASN A 56 -0.23 6.91 2.18
C ASN A 56 0.28 8.08 1.33
N LEU A 57 -0.10 8.16 0.05
CA LEU A 57 0.29 9.26 -0.83
C LEU A 57 -0.13 10.63 -0.28
N LYS A 58 -1.35 10.73 0.27
CA LYS A 58 -1.88 11.94 0.91
C LYS A 58 -1.09 12.33 2.16
N ASN A 59 -0.66 11.35 2.94
CA ASN A 59 0.09 11.55 4.18
C ASN A 59 1.61 11.42 4.01
N TYR A 60 2.13 11.34 2.79
CA TYR A 60 3.51 10.94 2.48
C TYR A 60 4.58 11.69 3.30
N LYS A 61 4.43 13.00 3.47
CA LYS A 61 5.36 13.83 4.27
C LYS A 61 5.44 13.39 5.74
N LYS A 62 4.33 12.90 6.29
CA LYS A 62 4.15 12.49 7.69
C LYS A 62 4.41 11.00 7.92
N LEU A 63 4.60 10.21 6.86
CA LEU A 63 4.91 8.80 7.00
C LEU A 63 6.26 8.67 7.69
N ASP A 64 6.30 7.97 8.81
CA ASP A 64 7.50 7.75 9.59
C ASP A 64 7.85 6.25 9.54
N TYR A 65 8.79 5.91 8.67
CA TYR A 65 9.30 4.55 8.57
C TYR A 65 10.62 4.55 9.30
N PHE A 66 10.70 3.87 10.46
CA PHE A 66 11.93 3.58 11.22
C PHE A 66 13.08 4.54 10.89
N GLU A 67 13.28 5.59 11.68
CA GLU A 67 14.19 6.74 11.47
C GLU A 67 15.21 6.64 10.31
N GLU A 68 16.01 5.58 10.24
CA GLU A 68 16.99 5.30 9.18
C GLU A 68 16.41 5.16 7.76
N LEU A 69 15.16 4.69 7.59
CA LEU A 69 14.48 4.51 6.30
C LEU A 69 13.73 5.75 5.83
N ASN A 70 13.64 6.80 6.67
CA ASN A 70 13.00 8.06 6.30
C ASN A 70 13.70 8.81 5.16
N SER A 71 14.96 8.52 4.87
CA SER A 71 15.66 9.02 3.67
C SER A 71 15.25 8.27 2.39
N HIS A 72 14.59 7.12 2.53
CA HIS A 72 14.24 6.18 1.47
C HIS A 72 12.73 5.92 1.38
N LYS A 73 11.88 6.82 1.89
CA LYS A 73 10.41 6.71 1.92
C LYS A 73 9.81 6.24 0.59
N CYS A 74 10.23 6.85 -0.51
CA CYS A 74 9.75 6.51 -1.85
C CYS A 74 10.07 5.05 -2.22
N ASN A 75 11.32 4.63 -2.02
CA ASN A 75 11.74 3.26 -2.29
C ASN A 75 10.96 2.26 -1.42
N TYR A 76 10.78 2.60 -0.15
CA TYR A 76 10.06 1.75 0.78
C TYR A 76 8.58 1.59 0.42
N LEU A 77 7.92 2.71 0.10
CA LEU A 77 6.53 2.73 -0.35
C LEU A 77 6.35 1.98 -1.68
N ASN A 78 7.33 2.07 -2.60
CA ASN A 78 7.32 1.28 -3.84
C ASN A 78 7.43 -0.22 -3.60
N LEU A 79 8.30 -0.65 -2.67
CA LEU A 79 8.43 -2.06 -2.31
C LEU A 79 7.17 -2.60 -1.63
N TRP A 80 6.54 -1.81 -0.76
CA TRP A 80 5.24 -2.14 -0.17
C TRP A 80 4.16 -2.31 -1.25
N ALA A 81 4.03 -1.32 -2.14
CA ALA A 81 3.02 -1.35 -3.20
C ALA A 81 3.21 -2.56 -4.12
N TYR A 82 4.47 -2.87 -4.49
CA TYR A 82 4.80 -4.07 -5.25
C TYR A 82 4.44 -5.35 -4.49
N TYR A 83 4.78 -5.44 -3.21
CA TYR A 83 4.47 -6.60 -2.38
C TYR A 83 2.97 -6.87 -2.32
N ARG A 84 2.15 -5.84 -2.07
CA ARG A 84 0.68 -5.97 -2.03
C ARG A 84 0.09 -6.29 -3.41
N LEU A 85 0.56 -5.62 -4.47
CA LEU A 85 0.16 -5.90 -5.85
C LEU A 85 0.44 -7.37 -6.24
N SER A 86 1.57 -7.93 -5.79
CA SER A 86 1.94 -9.32 -6.10
C SER A 86 0.99 -10.38 -5.54
N LYS A 87 0.11 -10.01 -4.61
CA LYS A 87 -0.92 -10.89 -4.04
C LYS A 87 -2.18 -10.96 -4.90
N LEU A 88 -2.41 -9.95 -5.73
CA LEU A 88 -3.53 -9.93 -6.67
C LEU A 88 -3.26 -10.80 -7.89
N GLN A 89 -4.32 -11.28 -8.54
CA GLN A 89 -4.22 -12.12 -9.74
C GLN A 89 -5.17 -11.64 -10.85
N GLY A 90 -4.95 -12.13 -12.06
CA GLY A 90 -5.87 -11.92 -13.18
C GLY A 90 -6.14 -10.45 -13.51
N GLU A 91 -7.42 -10.13 -13.70
CA GLU A 91 -7.88 -8.79 -14.09
C GLU A 91 -7.64 -7.74 -13.00
N GLU A 92 -7.78 -8.12 -11.73
CA GLU A 92 -7.56 -7.25 -10.58
C GLU A 92 -6.11 -6.77 -10.53
N TYR A 93 -5.15 -7.69 -10.73
CA TYR A 93 -3.73 -7.35 -10.84
C TYR A 93 -3.49 -6.32 -11.94
N GLN A 94 -4.06 -6.50 -13.14
CA GLN A 94 -3.82 -5.58 -14.26
C GLN A 94 -4.42 -4.20 -14.01
N LYS A 95 -5.66 -4.13 -13.50
CA LYS A 95 -6.32 -2.85 -13.17
C LYS A 95 -5.56 -2.13 -12.06
N MET A 96 -5.17 -2.82 -10.99
CA MET A 96 -4.45 -2.23 -9.87
C MET A 96 -3.04 -1.79 -10.27
N ARG A 97 -2.33 -2.59 -11.08
CA ARG A 97 -1.02 -2.21 -11.62
C ARG A 97 -1.11 -0.91 -12.42
N LYS A 98 -2.10 -0.78 -13.29
CA LYS A 98 -2.34 0.45 -14.06
C LYS A 98 -2.61 1.63 -13.10
N PHE A 99 -3.52 1.45 -12.16
CA PHE A 99 -3.87 2.46 -11.17
C PHE A 99 -2.65 2.99 -10.38
N ILE A 100 -1.80 2.09 -9.89
CA ILE A 100 -0.57 2.42 -9.18
C ILE A 100 0.38 3.23 -10.07
N ILE A 101 0.61 2.79 -11.31
CA ILE A 101 1.49 3.49 -12.26
C ILE A 101 0.96 4.89 -12.58
N ASP A 102 -0.34 5.03 -12.82
CA ASP A 102 -0.99 6.31 -13.12
C ASP A 102 -0.86 7.28 -11.94
N HIS A 103 -0.97 6.78 -10.70
CA HIS A 103 -0.77 7.59 -9.48
C HIS A 103 0.68 8.05 -9.33
N TRP A 104 1.66 7.17 -9.59
CA TRP A 104 3.07 7.57 -9.54
C TRP A 104 3.43 8.60 -10.59
N TYR A 105 2.94 8.44 -11.82
CA TYR A 105 3.22 9.37 -12.92
C TYR A 105 2.67 10.77 -12.64
N ASN A 106 1.49 10.85 -12.03
CA ASN A 106 0.81 12.10 -11.73
C ASN A 106 1.13 12.65 -10.33
N TYR A 107 2.00 11.98 -9.55
CA TYR A 107 2.31 12.42 -8.19
C TYR A 107 3.17 13.68 -8.22
N ILE A 108 2.55 14.82 -7.91
CA ILE A 108 3.24 16.07 -7.64
C ILE A 108 3.38 16.18 -6.12
N PRO A 109 4.60 16.13 -5.55
CA PRO A 109 4.78 16.38 -4.14
C PRO A 109 4.29 17.80 -3.85
N ASN A 110 3.26 17.95 -3.02
CA ASN A 110 2.79 19.28 -2.62
C ASN A 110 3.98 20.06 -2.03
N GLU A 111 4.44 21.12 -2.68
CA GLU A 111 5.37 22.08 -2.09
C GLU A 111 4.67 22.78 -0.93
N THR A 112 5.25 22.71 0.26
CA THR A 112 4.89 23.55 1.42
C THR A 112 6.16 24.20 1.89
#